data_AF-A0AAZ3SCK5-F1
#
_entry.id   AF-A0AAZ3SCK5-F1
#
_cell.length_a   1.000
_cell.length_b   1.000
_cell.length_c   1.000
_cell.angle_alpha   90.00
_cell.angle_beta   90.00
_cell.angle_gamma   90.00
#
_symmetry.space_group_name_H-M   'P 1'
#
loop_
_entity.id
_entity.type
_entity.pdbx_description
1 polymer ?
#
loop_
_entity_poly.entity_id
_entity_poly.type
_entity_poly.pdbx_seq_one_letter_code
_entity_poly.pdbx_strand_id
1 'polypeptide(L)'
;DARHAAEEEIYTNLNAKIDQFLQLADYDWTAAQGGGAPSDYLSDLIAFLCSTFSVFTHLPGKVAQTACMSACKHLSTSLLQLLLETDVRQVSMGALQQFNTDVKECERFARAGRYPASKETRCCSPSLI
;
A
#
# COMPACT_ATOMS: atom_id res chain seq x y z
N ASP A 1 17.61 -13.62 -18.29
CA ASP A 1 17.19 -12.67 -19.34
C ASP A 1 17.19 -11.27 -18.71
N ALA A 2 17.81 -10.29 -19.37
CA ALA A 2 17.99 -8.93 -18.85
C ALA A 2 16.66 -8.21 -18.56
N ARG A 3 15.61 -8.52 -19.33
CA ARG A 3 14.28 -7.95 -19.11
C ARG A 3 13.70 -8.38 -17.77
N HIS A 4 13.82 -9.67 -17.44
CA HIS A 4 13.26 -10.20 -16.21
C HIS A 4 13.97 -9.62 -14.97
N ALA A 5 15.30 -9.45 -15.06
CA ALA A 5 16.07 -8.81 -14.01
C ALA A 5 15.64 -7.34 -13.77
N ALA A 6 15.38 -6.59 -14.85
CA ALA A 6 14.89 -5.21 -14.73
C ALA A 6 13.48 -5.14 -14.12
N GLU A 7 12.58 -6.07 -14.48
CA GLU A 7 11.24 -6.16 -13.88
C GLU A 7 11.32 -6.46 -12.37
N GLU A 8 12.17 -7.41 -11.98
CA GLU A 8 12.40 -7.77 -10.58
C GLU A 8 12.98 -6.61 -9.75
N GLU A 9 13.89 -5.84 -10.34
CA GLU A 9 14.48 -4.66 -9.71
C GLU A 9 13.43 -3.57 -9.45
N ILE A 10 12.49 -3.36 -10.37
CA ILE A 10 11.36 -2.43 -10.15
C ILE A 10 10.55 -2.86 -8.93
N TYR A 11 10.18 -4.13 -8.83
CA TYR A 11 9.36 -4.63 -7.72
C TYR A 11 10.10 -4.54 -6.39
N THR A 12 11.38 -4.91 -6.38
CA THR A 12 12.23 -4.91 -5.19
C THR A 12 12.42 -3.49 -4.68
N ASN A 13 12.78 -2.55 -5.55
CA ASN A 13 12.99 -1.16 -5.18
C ASN A 13 11.69 -0.48 -4.74
N LEU A 14 10.56 -0.82 -5.38
CA LEU A 14 9.26 -0.29 -4.99
C LEU A 14 8.87 -0.77 -3.59
N ASN A 15 8.96 -2.07 -3.32
CA ASN A 15 8.62 -2.63 -2.01
C ASN A 15 9.57 -2.12 -0.91
N ALA A 16 10.87 -2.02 -1.20
CA ALA A 16 11.84 -1.42 -0.29
C ALA A 16 11.50 0.05 0.02
N LYS A 17 10.96 0.81 -0.96
CA LYS A 17 10.53 2.19 -0.72
C LYS A 17 9.25 2.26 0.12
N ILE A 18 8.32 1.32 -0.07
CA ILE A 18 7.14 1.17 0.79
C ILE A 18 7.57 0.91 2.25
N ASP A 19 8.54 0.01 2.46
CA ASP A 19 9.06 -0.30 3.79
C ASP A 19 9.65 0.93 4.48
N GLN A 20 10.35 1.80 3.75
CA GLN A 20 10.88 3.06 4.30
C GLN A 20 9.78 3.98 4.82
N PHE A 21 8.62 4.05 4.16
CA PHE A 21 7.48 4.82 4.67
C PHE A 21 6.84 4.15 5.89
N LEU A 22 6.72 2.82 5.87
CA LEU A 22 6.11 2.06 6.97
C LEU A 22 6.92 2.14 8.27
N GLN A 23 8.24 2.31 8.18
CA GLN A 23 9.09 2.58 9.35
C GLN A 23 8.74 3.89 10.07
N LEU A 24 7.99 4.80 9.43
CA LEU A 24 7.51 6.04 10.05
C LEU A 24 6.15 5.86 10.76
N ALA A 25 5.55 4.67 10.70
CA ALA A 25 4.30 4.40 11.39
C ALA A 25 4.52 4.45 12.91
N ASP A 26 3.84 5.38 13.57
CA ASP A 26 3.90 5.60 15.02
C ASP A 26 2.50 5.54 15.62
N TYR A 27 1.88 4.36 15.57
CA TYR A 27 0.55 4.15 16.13
C TYR A 27 0.59 4.15 17.66
N ASP A 28 -0.16 5.06 18.28
CA ASP A 28 -0.51 4.92 19.70
C ASP A 28 -1.61 3.85 19.85
N TRP A 29 -1.20 2.60 20.07
CA TRP A 29 -2.11 1.46 20.24
C TRP A 29 -3.04 1.58 21.46
N THR A 30 -2.76 2.50 22.38
CA THR A 30 -3.55 2.78 23.59
C THR A 30 -4.40 4.05 23.49
N ALA A 31 -4.41 4.72 22.34
CA ALA A 31 -5.13 5.96 22.10
C ALA A 31 -6.62 5.86 22.47
N ALA A 32 -7.12 6.81 23.26
CA ALA A 32 -8.52 6.86 23.64
C ALA A 32 -9.46 7.12 22.44
N GLN A 33 -8.97 7.77 21.39
CA GLN A 33 -9.76 8.22 20.24
C GLN A 33 -8.92 8.12 18.95
N GLY A 34 -9.56 7.87 17.81
CA GLY A 34 -8.90 7.98 16.51
C GLY A 34 -8.69 9.43 16.07
N GLY A 35 -7.70 9.67 15.21
CA GLY A 35 -7.32 11.00 14.70
C GLY A 35 -8.27 11.56 13.63
N GLY A 36 -9.16 10.75 13.07
CA GLY A 36 -10.21 11.19 12.14
C GLY A 36 -9.73 11.49 10.70
N ALA A 37 -8.42 11.45 10.47
CA ALA A 37 -7.78 11.54 9.16
C ALA A 37 -6.78 10.38 8.99
N PRO A 38 -6.41 10.01 7.76
CA PRO A 38 -5.33 9.03 7.54
C PRO A 38 -4.02 9.51 8.14
N SER A 39 -3.18 8.60 8.60
CA SER A 39 -1.86 8.91 9.14
C SER A 39 -0.98 9.57 8.07
N ASP A 40 -0.12 10.51 8.48
CA ASP A 40 0.71 11.31 7.57
C ASP A 40 1.62 10.42 6.70
N TYR A 41 2.32 9.45 7.31
CA TYR A 41 3.18 8.52 6.58
C TYR A 41 2.43 7.78 5.46
N LEU A 42 1.16 7.43 5.71
CA LEU A 42 0.35 6.70 4.75
C LEU A 42 -0.14 7.60 3.62
N SER A 43 -0.53 8.84 3.95
CA SER A 43 -0.91 9.84 2.95
C SER A 43 0.26 10.11 2.00
N ASP A 44 1.46 10.28 2.54
CA ASP A 44 2.69 10.48 1.75
C ASP A 44 3.05 9.23 0.92
N LEU A 45 2.90 8.03 1.50
CA LEU A 45 3.10 6.78 0.78
C LEU A 45 2.13 6.63 -0.41
N ILE A 46 0.85 6.93 -0.21
CA ILE A 46 -0.16 6.87 -1.27
C ILE A 46 0.14 7.91 -2.36
N ALA A 47 0.56 9.11 -1.99
CA ALA A 47 0.98 10.14 -2.95
C ALA A 47 2.20 9.68 -3.77
N PHE A 48 3.19 9.07 -3.11
CA PHE A 48 4.35 8.46 -3.78
C PHE A 48 3.93 7.35 -4.76
N LEU A 49 3.05 6.43 -4.35
CA LEU A 49 2.57 5.35 -5.20
C LEU A 49 1.78 5.89 -6.41
N CYS A 50 0.93 6.91 -6.21
CA CYS A 50 0.22 7.59 -7.29
C CYS A 50 1.20 8.19 -8.32
N SER A 51 2.21 8.92 -7.84
CA SER A 51 3.23 9.53 -8.70
C SER A 51 4.04 8.48 -9.45
N THR A 52 4.41 7.39 -8.77
CA THR A 52 5.23 6.31 -9.35
C THR A 52 4.45 5.53 -10.41
N PHE A 53 3.20 5.17 -10.12
CA PHE A 53 2.35 4.45 -11.06
C PHE A 53 1.95 5.28 -12.28
N SER A 54 1.90 6.61 -12.14
CA SER A 54 1.76 7.51 -13.28
C SER A 54 2.94 7.40 -14.26
N VAL A 55 4.16 7.11 -13.79
CA VAL A 55 5.32 6.91 -14.67
C VAL A 55 5.30 5.50 -15.27
N PHE A 56 4.77 4.51 -14.53
CA PHE A 56 4.68 3.13 -15.00
C PHE A 56 3.74 2.93 -16.20
N THR A 57 2.93 3.93 -16.57
CA THR A 57 2.14 3.89 -17.82
C THR A 57 3.01 3.74 -19.08
N HIS A 58 4.31 4.04 -18.98
CA HIS A 58 5.28 3.84 -20.05
C HIS A 58 5.88 2.42 -20.09
N LEU A 59 5.63 1.59 -19.07
CA LEU A 59 6.04 0.19 -19.04
C LEU A 59 5.03 -0.70 -19.78
N PRO A 60 5.44 -1.90 -20.23
CA PRO A 60 4.49 -2.88 -20.74
C PRO A 60 3.38 -3.15 -19.73
N GLY A 61 2.11 -3.19 -20.18
CA GLY A 61 0.96 -3.22 -19.26
C GLY A 61 0.99 -4.34 -18.22
N LYS A 62 1.52 -5.52 -18.56
CA LYS A 62 1.72 -6.63 -17.61
C LYS A 62 2.72 -6.30 -16.49
N VAL A 63 3.78 -5.55 -16.78
CA VAL A 63 4.80 -5.17 -15.79
C VAL A 63 4.22 -4.16 -14.82
N ALA A 64 3.54 -3.13 -15.33
CA ALA A 64 2.90 -2.13 -14.49
C ALA A 64 1.78 -2.71 -13.62
N GLN A 65 0.97 -3.62 -14.18
CA GLN A 65 -0.05 -4.34 -13.42
C GLN A 65 0.58 -5.18 -12.31
N THR A 66 1.63 -5.96 -12.64
CA THR A 66 2.31 -6.81 -11.66
C THR A 66 2.97 -5.99 -10.57
N ALA A 67 3.58 -4.84 -10.91
CA ALA A 67 4.13 -3.91 -9.93
C ALA A 67 3.05 -3.36 -8.99
N CYS A 68 1.89 -2.93 -9.53
CA CYS A 68 0.77 -2.46 -8.71
C CYS A 68 0.28 -3.55 -7.74
N MET A 69 0.08 -4.77 -8.25
CA MET A 69 -0.34 -5.91 -7.42
C MET A 69 0.70 -6.26 -6.36
N SER A 70 1.98 -6.27 -6.70
CA SER A 70 3.08 -6.56 -5.76
C SER A 70 3.10 -5.54 -4.64
N ALA A 71 3.07 -4.25 -4.97
CA ALA A 71 3.05 -3.16 -4.01
C ALA A 71 1.82 -3.18 -3.10
N CYS A 72 0.62 -3.35 -3.67
CA CYS A 72 -0.61 -3.44 -2.88
C CYS A 72 -0.61 -4.65 -1.94
N LYS A 73 -0.11 -5.80 -2.41
CA LYS A 73 0.03 -7.01 -1.60
C LYS A 73 1.04 -6.81 -0.47
N HIS A 74 2.18 -6.18 -0.78
CA HIS A 74 3.22 -5.87 0.19
C HIS A 74 2.68 -4.94 1.27
N LEU A 75 2.08 -3.81 0.88
CA LEU A 75 1.45 -2.86 1.79
C LEU A 75 0.39 -3.52 2.68
N SER A 76 -0.52 -4.32 2.10
CA SER A 76 -1.55 -5.03 2.88
C SER A 76 -0.94 -6.00 3.89
N THR A 77 0.13 -6.71 3.51
CA THR A 77 0.81 -7.66 4.38
C THR A 77 1.52 -6.93 5.52
N SER A 78 2.24 -5.85 5.19
CA SER A 78 2.99 -5.09 6.18
C SER A 78 2.07 -4.34 7.16
N LEU A 79 0.92 -3.80 6.72
CA LEU A 79 -0.07 -3.22 7.63
C LEU A 79 -0.62 -4.26 8.61
N LEU A 80 -0.91 -5.48 8.15
CA LEU A 80 -1.30 -6.56 9.05
C LEU A 80 -0.17 -6.91 10.04
N GLN A 81 1.08 -6.91 9.57
CA GLN A 81 2.23 -7.16 10.44
C GLN A 81 2.37 -6.10 11.54
N LEU A 82 2.16 -4.81 11.24
CA LEU A 82 2.17 -3.75 12.27
C LEU A 82 1.18 -4.03 13.40
N LEU A 83 -0.01 -4.56 13.08
CA LEU A 83 -1.01 -4.93 14.09
C LEU A 83 -0.61 -6.16 14.91
N LEU A 84 0.24 -7.02 14.35
CA LEU A 84 0.68 -8.30 14.93
C LEU A 84 2.10 -8.23 15.52
N GLU A 85 2.72 -7.05 15.55
CA GLU A 85 4.04 -6.86 16.15
C GLU A 85 4.02 -7.26 17.63
N THR A 86 5.11 -7.86 18.10
CA THR A 86 5.21 -8.41 19.46
C THR A 86 5.06 -7.36 20.57
N ASP A 87 5.30 -6.10 20.23
CA ASP A 87 5.18 -4.98 21.16
C ASP A 87 3.73 -4.47 21.28
N VAL A 88 2.84 -4.88 20.36
CA VAL A 88 1.40 -4.57 20.41
C VAL A 88 0.70 -5.55 21.37
N ARG A 89 0.68 -5.19 22.65
CA ARG A 89 0.06 -6.04 23.70
C ARG A 89 -1.46 -5.88 23.79
N GLN A 90 -1.97 -4.73 23.38
CA GLN A 90 -3.38 -4.39 23.42
C GLN A 90 -3.66 -3.34 22.35
N VAL A 91 -4.88 -3.38 21.81
CA VAL A 91 -5.35 -2.39 20.84
C VAL A 91 -6.63 -1.78 21.40
N SER A 92 -6.56 -0.50 21.73
CA SER A 92 -7.71 0.30 22.13
C SER A 92 -8.68 0.51 20.96
N MET A 93 -9.94 0.86 21.25
CA MET A 93 -10.88 1.20 20.19
C MET A 93 -10.46 2.44 19.39
N GLY A 94 -9.80 3.42 20.02
CA GLY A 94 -9.30 4.62 19.34
C GLY A 94 -8.20 4.29 18.35
N ALA A 95 -7.22 3.49 18.77
CA ALA A 95 -6.17 2.98 17.86
C ALA A 95 -6.75 2.16 16.70
N LEU A 96 -7.70 1.27 16.99
CA LEU A 96 -8.34 0.45 15.95
C LEU A 96 -9.10 1.33 14.94
N GLN A 97 -9.75 2.40 15.39
CA GLN A 97 -10.41 3.37 14.50
C GLN A 97 -9.42 4.12 13.61
N GLN A 98 -8.24 4.50 14.15
CA GLN A 98 -7.19 5.11 13.35
C GLN A 98 -6.67 4.14 12.29
N PHE A 99 -6.30 2.92 12.68
CA PHE A 99 -5.84 1.88 11.76
C PHE A 99 -6.89 1.56 10.67
N ASN A 100 -8.17 1.51 11.02
CA ASN A 100 -9.26 1.34 10.06
C ASN A 100 -9.40 2.54 9.09
N THR A 101 -9.08 3.75 9.53
CA THR A 101 -9.07 4.93 8.65
C THR A 101 -7.96 4.80 7.60
N ASP A 102 -6.79 4.35 8.03
CA ASP A 102 -5.64 4.07 7.17
C ASP A 102 -5.95 2.97 6.15
N VAL A 103 -6.50 1.83 6.59
CA VAL A 103 -6.90 0.73 5.69
C VAL A 103 -7.94 1.19 4.65
N LYS A 104 -8.93 2.01 5.05
CA LYS A 104 -9.91 2.56 4.10
C LYS A 104 -9.27 3.47 3.06
N GLU A 105 -8.22 4.20 3.41
CA GLU A 105 -7.49 5.03 2.46
C GLU A 105 -6.70 4.17 1.47
N CYS A 106 -6.05 3.10 1.93
CA CYS A 106 -5.44 2.09 1.06
C CYS A 106 -6.46 1.47 0.09
N GLU A 107 -7.66 1.13 0.58
CA GLU A 107 -8.72 0.59 -0.27
C GLU A 107 -9.19 1.58 -1.33
N ARG A 108 -9.35 2.87 -0.96
CA ARG A 108 -9.70 3.93 -1.90
C ARG A 108 -8.64 4.03 -2.99
N PHE A 109 -7.37 4.05 -2.61
CA PHE A 109 -6.24 4.06 -3.53
C PHE A 109 -6.29 2.84 -4.49
N ALA A 110 -6.42 1.63 -3.96
CA ALA A 110 -6.46 0.39 -4.76
C ALA A 110 -7.63 0.36 -5.76
N ARG A 111 -8.79 0.91 -5.38
CA ARG A 111 -9.97 1.04 -6.25
C ARG A 111 -9.85 2.15 -7.28
N ALA A 112 -9.12 3.22 -6.98
CA ALA A 112 -8.95 4.38 -7.84
C ALA A 112 -8.03 4.13 -9.06
N GLY A 113 -7.38 2.97 -9.14
CA GLY A 113 -6.48 2.56 -10.21
C GLY A 113 -7.11 2.66 -11.61
N ARG A 114 -6.97 3.84 -12.23
CA ARG A 114 -7.27 4.11 -13.63
C ARG A 114 -6.04 3.77 -14.47
N TYR A 115 -5.86 2.50 -14.80
CA TYR A 115 -5.06 2.14 -15.98
C TYR A 115 -5.95 2.37 -17.22
N PRO A 116 -5.44 2.89 -18.35
CA PRO A 116 -6.22 3.01 -19.57
C PRO A 116 -6.79 1.64 -19.94
N ALA A 117 -8.11 1.62 -20.11
CA ALA A 117 -8.95 0.44 -20.11
C ALA A 117 -8.62 -0.55 -21.24
N SER A 118 -7.99 -1.67 -20.89
CA SER A 118 -8.53 -2.97 -21.27
C SER A 118 -9.37 -3.45 -20.08
N LYS A 119 -10.61 -3.89 -20.32
CA LYS A 119 -11.70 -4.06 -19.33
C LYS A 119 -11.48 -5.04 -18.14
N GLU A 120 -10.24 -5.42 -17.84
CA GLU A 120 -9.89 -6.52 -16.93
C GLU A 120 -8.96 -6.11 -15.76
N THR A 121 -8.75 -4.81 -15.50
CA THR A 121 -7.60 -4.42 -14.64
C THR A 121 -7.89 -3.23 -13.74
N ARG A 122 -8.72 -3.46 -12.71
CA ARG A 122 -8.57 -2.70 -11.46
C ARG A 122 -7.26 -3.13 -10.82
N CYS A 123 -6.46 -2.21 -10.27
CA CYS A 123 -5.20 -2.55 -9.59
C CYS A 123 -5.37 -3.70 -8.56
N CYS A 124 -6.57 -3.82 -7.98
CA CYS A 124 -7.01 -4.97 -7.20
C CYS A 124 -8.44 -5.35 -7.60
N SER A 125 -8.63 -6.38 -8.44
CA SER A 125 -9.95 -7.02 -8.56
C SER A 125 -10.21 -7.87 -7.29
N PRO A 126 -11.42 -7.85 -6.70
CA PRO A 126 -11.75 -8.60 -5.48
C PRO A 126 -11.59 -10.13 -5.57
N SER A 127 -11.34 -10.66 -6.77
CA SER A 127 -11.16 -12.10 -7.00
C SER A 127 -9.76 -12.63 -6.64
N LEU A 128 -8.88 -11.78 -6.11
CA LEU A 128 -7.48 -12.10 -5.80
C LEU A 128 -7.02 -11.71 -4.37
N ILE A 129 -7.96 -11.36 -3.49
CA ILE A 129 -7.73 -11.24 -2.03
C ILE A 129 -8.52 -12.36 -1.36
#